data_AF-A0A8J4X5J6-F1
#
_entry.id   AF-A0A8J4X5J6-F1
#
_cell.length_a   1.000
_cell.length_b   1.000
_cell.length_c   1.000
_cell.angle_alpha   90.00
_cell.angle_beta   90.00
_cell.angle_gamma   90.00
#
_symmetry.space_group_name_H-M   'P 1'
#
loop_
_entity.id
_entity.type
_entity.pdbx_description
1 polymer ?
#
loop_
_entity_poly.entity_id
_entity_poly.type
_entity_poly.pdbx_seq_one_letter_code
_entity_poly.pdbx_strand_id
1 'polypeptide(L)' 'RRPTKVGLICCEAVSKAVIPNHIKLTSYKRQNALKPCVEAVIFFSENEKYCSEPSARWIQKRIK' A
#
# COMPACT_ATOMS: atom_id res chain seq x y z
N ARG A 1 24.11 -9.57 -19.29
CA ARG A 1 22.65 -9.46 -19.06
C ARG A 1 22.43 -8.33 -18.06
N ARG A 2 21.98 -7.15 -18.51
CA ARG A 2 21.60 -6.04 -17.61
C ARG A 2 20.28 -6.45 -16.96
N PRO A 3 20.15 -6.56 -15.64
CA PRO A 3 18.81 -6.62 -15.08
C PRO A 3 18.23 -5.25 -15.38
N THR A 4 17.23 -5.21 -16.26
CA THR A 4 16.23 -4.15 -16.26
C THR A 4 15.91 -3.94 -14.78
N LYS A 5 16.21 -2.76 -14.22
CA LYS A 5 15.61 -2.38 -12.93
C LYS A 5 14.12 -2.34 -13.21
N VAL A 6 13.48 -3.50 -13.19
CA VAL A 6 12.06 -3.63 -12.92
C VAL A 6 12.00 -3.06 -11.52
N GLY A 7 11.81 -1.74 -11.41
CA GLY A 7 11.54 -1.12 -10.14
C GLY A 7 10.34 -1.90 -9.62
N LEU A 8 10.57 -2.79 -8.65
CA LEU A 8 9.51 -3.45 -7.95
C LEU A 8 8.73 -2.28 -7.34
N ILE A 9 7.62 -1.89 -7.97
CA ILE A 9 6.72 -0.88 -7.44
C ILE A 9 6.05 -1.57 -6.26
N CYS A 10 6.76 -1.59 -5.15
CA CYS A 10 6.36 -2.21 -3.92
C CYS A 10 6.65 -1.25 -2.77
N CYS A 11 5.83 -1.32 -1.74
CA CYS A 11 6.06 -0.52 -0.54
C CYS A 11 7.26 -1.08 0.22
N GLU A 12 8.32 -0.27 0.34
CA GLU A 12 9.47 -0.54 1.22
C GLU A 12 9.18 -0.09 2.66
N ALA A 13 8.32 0.91 2.80
CA ALA A 13 7.82 1.40 4.09
C ALA A 13 6.29 1.55 4.04
N VAL A 14 5.68 1.44 5.21
CA VAL A 14 4.24 1.55 5.40
C VAL A 14 3.91 2.62 6.42
N SER A 15 2.80 3.32 6.22
CA SER A 15 2.28 4.27 7.18
C SER A 15 1.14 3.67 7.99
N LYS A 16 1.16 3.94 9.30
CA LYS A 16 0.03 3.68 10.21
C LYS A 16 -1.01 4.81 10.17
N ALA A 17 -0.68 5.94 9.52
CA ALA A 17 -1.55 7.10 9.46
C ALA A 17 -2.86 6.75 8.75
N VAL A 18 -3.96 7.27 9.29
CA VAL A 18 -5.29 7.04 8.72
C VAL A 18 -5.40 7.84 7.44
N ILE A 19 -5.77 7.18 6.34
CA ILE A 19 -6.11 7.88 5.09
C ILE A 19 -7.41 8.67 5.34
N PRO A 20 -7.39 10.00 5.21
CA PRO A 20 -8.56 10.82 5.41
C PRO A 20 -9.75 10.37 4.55
N ASN A 21 -10.97 10.50 5.08
CA ASN A 21 -12.18 10.08 4.36
C ASN A 21 -12.48 10.92 3.11
N HIS A 22 -11.87 12.10 2.97
CA HIS A 22 -11.99 12.91 1.75
C HIS A 22 -11.23 12.31 0.57
N ILE A 23 -10.27 11.41 0.81
CA ILE A 23 -9.52 10.73 -0.24
C ILE A 23 -10.35 9.57 -0.76
N LYS A 24 -10.76 9.68 -2.02
CA LYS A 24 -11.59 8.69 -2.71
C LYS A 24 -10.71 7.53 -3.17
N LEU A 25 -10.69 6.47 -2.36
CA LEU A 25 -9.98 5.24 -2.70
C LEU A 25 -10.80 4.43 -3.70
N THR A 26 -10.26 4.22 -4.90
CA THR A 26 -10.89 3.48 -5.99
C THR A 26 -10.70 1.98 -5.85
N SER A 27 -9.54 1.55 -5.35
CA SER A 27 -9.24 0.13 -5.12
C SER A 27 -8.16 -0.05 -4.05
N TYR A 28 -7.98 -1.28 -3.60
CA TYR A 28 -6.89 -1.64 -2.71
C TYR A 28 -6.24 -2.94 -3.19
N LYS A 29 -4.95 -3.10 -2.88
CA LYS A 29 -4.18 -4.32 -3.13
C LYS A 29 -3.35 -4.66 -1.91
N ARG A 30 -3.46 -5.89 -1.44
CA ARG A 30 -2.55 -6.40 -0.41
C ARG A 30 -1.23 -6.84 -1.05
N GLN A 31 -0.14 -6.39 -0.46
CA GLN A 31 1.23 -6.76 -0.79
C GLN A 31 1.77 -7.64 0.34
N ASN A 32 2.29 -8.81 -0.05
CA ASN A 32 2.99 -9.69 0.89
C ASN A 32 4.40 -9.16 1.16
N ALA A 33 4.92 -9.42 2.37
CA ALA A 33 6.32 -9.11 2.69
C ALA A 33 7.26 -9.96 1.83
N LEU A 34 8.08 -9.30 1.01
CA LEU A 34 9.11 -9.92 0.18
C LEU A 34 10.29 -8.95 0.07
N LYS A 35 11.37 -9.18 0.81
CA LYS A 35 12.52 -8.26 0.87
C LYS A 35 12.99 -7.86 -0.55
N PRO A 36 13.10 -6.54 -0.87
CA PRO A 36 13.09 -5.39 0.05
C PRO A 36 11.69 -4.85 0.45
N CYS A 37 10.62 -5.36 -0.14
CA CYS A 37 9.24 -4.95 0.11
C CYS A 37 8.72 -5.45 1.46
N VAL A 38 8.00 -4.60 2.20
CA VAL A 38 7.32 -4.96 3.46
C VAL A 38 5.89 -5.41 3.20
N GLU A 39 5.25 -6.01 4.21
CA GLU A 39 3.82 -6.30 4.14
C GLU A 39 3.03 -4.99 4.16
N ALA A 40 2.19 -4.76 3.14
CA ALA A 40 1.50 -3.48 2.96
C ALA A 40 0.10 -3.69 2.37
N VAL A 41 -0.82 -2.77 2.66
CA VAL A 41 -2.03 -2.57 1.86
C VAL A 41 -1.84 -1.30 1.05
N ILE A 42 -1.81 -1.46 -0.26
CA ILE A 42 -1.72 -0.36 -1.21
C ILE A 42 -3.13 0.08 -1.54
N PHE A 43 -3.51 1.27 -1.10
CA PHE A 43 -4.75 1.89 -1.55
C PHE A 43 -4.47 2.74 -2.78
N PHE A 44 -5.27 2.56 -3.83
CA PHE A 44 -5.25 3.39 -5.02
C PHE A 44 -6.34 4.44 -4.88
N SER A 45 -5.95 5.69 -5.01
CA SER A 45 -6.83 6.84 -5.21
C SER A 45 -6.84 7.20 -6.70
N GLU A 46 -7.63 8.19 -7.08
CA GLU A 46 -7.67 8.70 -8.46
C GLU A 46 -6.30 9.23 -8.92
N ASN A 47 -5.57 9.88 -8.00
CA ASN A 47 -4.30 10.55 -8.33
C ASN A 47 -3.06 9.93 -7.66
N GLU A 48 -3.22 9.16 -6.59
CA GLU A 48 -2.10 8.72 -5.75
C GLU A 48 -2.26 7.30 -5.21
N LYS A 49 -1.14 6.72 -4.74
CA LYS A 49 -1.10 5.41 -4.10
C LYS A 49 -0.64 5.57 -2.66
N TYR A 50 -1.31 4.93 -1.73
CA TYR A 50 -0.99 4.98 -0.31
C TYR A 50 -0.55 3.61 0.19
N CYS A 51 0.67 3.53 0.68
CA CYS A 51 1.20 2.37 1.37
C CYS A 51 0.77 2.41 2.85
N SER A 52 -0.18 1.57 3.22
CA SER A 52 -0.70 1.48 4.58
C SER A 52 -0.33 0.16 5.24
N GLU A 53 -0.15 0.17 6.56
CA GLU A 53 0.26 -1.03 7.30
C GLU A 53 -0.94 -1.95 7.58
N PRO A 54 -0.93 -3.22 7.12
CA PRO A 54 -2.08 -4.14 7.22
C PRO A 54 -2.57 -4.40 8.65
N SER A 55 -1.69 -4.26 9.65
CA SER A 55 -2.02 -4.44 11.07
C SER A 55 -2.73 -3.23 11.69
N ALA A 56 -2.85 -2.11 10.98
CA ALA A 56 -3.52 -0.93 11.48
C ALA A 56 -5.03 -1.18 11.65
N ARG A 57 -5.57 -0.88 12.85
CA ARG A 57 -6.98 -1.14 13.19
C ARG A 57 -7.99 -0.50 12.24
N TRP A 58 -7.63 0.64 11.65
CA TRP A 58 -8.52 1.36 10.73
C TRP A 58 -8.62 0.67 9.36
N ILE A 59 -7.61 -0.11 8.95
CA ILE A 59 -7.61 -0.84 7.68
C ILE A 59 -8.67 -1.95 7.71
N GLN A 60 -8.77 -2.70 8.82
CA GLN A 60 -9.81 -3.71 8.96
C GLN A 60 -11.23 -3.13 8.88
N LYS A 61 -11.41 -1.86 9.27
CA LYS A 61 -12.69 -1.15 9.13
C LYS A 61 -12.95 -0.63 7.70
N ARG A 62 -11.89 -0.44 6.90
CA ARG A 62 -11.96 0.08 5.51
C ARG A 62 -12.08 -1.02 4.45
N ILE A 63 -11.63 -2.24 4.75
CA ILE A 63 -11.64 -3.39 3.82
C ILE A 63 -12.89 -4.29 4.03
N LYS A 64 -13.62 -4.12 5.14
CA LYS A 64 -14.83 -4.89 5.47
C LYS A 64 -16.03 -4.41 4.67
#